data_AF-A0A7Y6L819-F1
#
_entry.id   AF-A0A7Y6L819-F1
#
_cell.length_a   1.000
_cell.length_b   1.000
_cell.length_c   1.000
_cell.angle_alpha   90.00
_cell.angle_beta   90.00
_cell.angle_gamma   90.00
#
_symmetry.space_group_name_H-M   'P 1'
#
loop_
_entity.id
_entity.type
_entity.pdbx_description
1 polymer ?
#
loop_
_entity_poly.entity_id
_entity_poly.type
_entity_poly.pdbx_seq_one_letter_code
_entity_poly.pdbx_strand_id
1 'polypeptide(L)'
;MTAPLLPVPYIAAWSAEQTTQRRIMCRTDGIAYVDEQPDDRDQHGVLWNGRARARGAGRPRFGEVHPGRQREAMAHLLCQVCGASADRDDRGTLWLLEDSRADWSGWPDGLMTTHPPVCLACVRSLHGCTFVDLDDAR
;
A
#
# COMPACT_ATOMS: atom_id res chain seq x y z
N MET A 1 -17.55 27.19 1.08
CA MET A 1 -17.82 25.75 0.94
C MET A 1 -16.49 25.04 1.12
N THR A 2 -16.26 24.45 2.29
CA THR A 2 -15.03 23.72 2.60
C THR A 2 -15.03 22.43 1.79
N ALA A 3 -14.03 22.23 0.94
CA ALA A 3 -13.88 20.96 0.22
C ALA A 3 -13.90 19.81 1.25
N PRO A 4 -14.64 18.72 1.01
CA PRO A 4 -14.58 17.56 1.89
C PRO A 4 -13.13 17.07 1.90
N LEU A 5 -12.54 16.99 3.09
CA LEU A 5 -11.21 16.41 3.27
C LEU A 5 -11.29 14.97 2.76
N LEU A 6 -10.67 14.69 1.60
CA LEU A 6 -10.50 13.33 1.13
C LEU A 6 -9.79 12.54 2.24
N PRO A 7 -10.31 11.38 2.67
CA PRO A 7 -9.69 10.62 3.73
C PRO A 7 -8.27 10.23 3.31
N VAL A 8 -7.28 10.49 4.17
CA VAL A 8 -5.91 10.00 3.94
C VAL A 8 -5.95 8.47 3.87
N PRO A 9 -5.56 7.85 2.74
CA PRO A 9 -5.62 6.40 2.59
C PRO A 9 -4.87 5.68 3.72
N TYR A 10 -5.39 4.53 4.14
CA TYR A 10 -4.80 3.70 5.18
C TYR A 10 -3.33 3.41 4.88
N ILE A 11 -3.04 3.05 3.64
CA ILE A 11 -1.67 2.69 3.22
C ILE A 11 -0.76 3.89 2.97
N ALA A 12 -1.28 5.13 2.93
CA ALA A 12 -0.47 6.30 2.63
C ALA A 12 0.55 6.53 3.75
N ALA A 13 1.81 6.80 3.37
CA ALA A 13 2.86 7.12 4.32
C ALA A 13 2.67 8.51 4.93
N TRP A 14 3.23 8.71 6.13
CA TRP A 14 3.28 10.00 6.80
C TRP A 14 4.71 10.49 6.93
N SER A 15 4.92 11.81 6.96
CA SER A 15 6.28 12.38 7.00
C SER A 15 7.08 12.02 8.25
N ALA A 16 6.41 11.67 9.35
CA ALA A 16 7.05 11.16 10.56
C ALA A 16 7.46 9.68 10.46
N GLU A 17 6.98 8.96 9.44
CA GLU A 17 7.29 7.54 9.20
C GLU A 17 8.59 7.43 8.43
N GLN A 18 9.69 7.79 9.09
CA GLN A 18 11.02 7.75 8.49
C GLN A 18 11.52 6.31 8.41
N THR A 19 12.25 6.03 7.34
CA THR A 19 12.97 4.77 7.17
C THR A 19 14.05 4.65 8.23
N THR A 20 14.14 3.48 8.84
CA THR A 20 15.14 3.19 9.84
C THR A 20 16.51 3.03 9.17
N GLN A 21 17.45 3.93 9.48
CA GLN A 21 18.83 3.82 9.02
C GLN A 21 19.62 2.90 9.95
N ARG A 22 19.40 1.59 9.83
CA ARG A 22 20.19 0.58 10.55
C ARG A 22 21.35 0.06 9.71
N ARG A 23 22.45 -0.27 10.39
CA ARG A 23 23.65 -0.79 9.73
C ARG A 23 23.38 -2.21 9.24
N ILE A 24 23.65 -2.45 7.97
CA ILE A 24 23.52 -3.76 7.33
C ILE A 24 24.91 -4.42 7.28
N MET A 25 24.94 -5.74 7.47
CA MET A 25 26.10 -6.59 7.28
C MET A 25 25.78 -7.72 6.30
N CYS A 26 26.79 -8.22 5.59
CA CYS A 26 26.68 -9.44 4.80
C CYS A 26 26.94 -10.66 5.69
N ARG A 27 26.18 -11.73 5.47
CA ARG A 27 26.36 -13.08 6.01
C ARG A 27 26.54 -14.04 4.84
N THR A 28 26.94 -15.28 5.11
CA THR A 28 27.12 -16.31 4.09
C THR A 28 25.81 -16.66 3.37
N ASP A 29 24.68 -16.41 4.00
CA ASP A 29 23.31 -16.69 3.55
C ASP A 29 22.51 -15.43 3.14
N GLY A 30 23.15 -14.25 3.08
CA GLY A 30 22.51 -13.02 2.60
C GLY A 30 22.90 -11.77 3.37
N ILE A 31 21.93 -10.91 3.68
CA ILE A 31 22.12 -9.67 4.43
C ILE A 31 21.35 -9.71 5.75
N ALA A 32 21.85 -8.96 6.73
CA ALA A 32 21.25 -8.81 8.05
C ALA A 32 21.49 -7.42 8.64
N TYR A 33 20.67 -7.00 9.58
CA TYR A 33 21.06 -5.88 10.45
C TYR A 33 22.14 -6.33 11.44
N VAL A 34 23.05 -5.43 11.78
CA VAL A 34 24.08 -5.68 12.81
C VAL A 34 23.41 -5.99 14.17
N ASP A 35 22.28 -5.37 14.44
CA ASP A 35 21.45 -5.53 15.63
C ASP A 35 20.10 -6.23 15.32
N GLU A 36 20.08 -7.13 14.32
CA GLU A 36 18.87 -7.83 13.85
C GLU A 36 18.02 -8.40 15.00
N GLN A 37 16.74 -8.04 14.99
CA GLN A 37 15.71 -8.52 15.90
C GLN A 37 14.81 -9.53 15.17
N PRO A 38 14.15 -10.46 15.88
CA PRO A 38 13.25 -11.43 15.25
C PRO A 38 12.18 -10.82 14.34
N ASP A 39 11.64 -9.65 14.72
CA ASP A 39 10.58 -8.96 13.97
C ASP A 39 11.08 -8.22 12.71
N ASP A 40 12.40 -8.18 12.47
CA ASP A 40 12.97 -7.58 11.25
C ASP A 40 12.76 -8.46 10.02
N ARG A 41 12.44 -9.74 10.23
CA ARG A 41 12.16 -10.70 9.16
C ARG A 41 10.68 -11.05 9.10
N ASP A 42 10.19 -11.33 7.89
CA ASP A 42 8.90 -11.96 7.73
C ASP A 42 8.97 -13.48 7.89
N GLN A 43 7.81 -14.13 7.80
CA GLN A 43 7.68 -15.59 7.91
C GLN A 43 8.45 -16.38 6.82
N HIS A 44 8.91 -15.71 5.76
CA HIS A 44 9.72 -16.28 4.69
C HIS A 44 11.21 -15.99 4.87
N GLY A 45 11.59 -15.35 5.98
CA GLY A 45 12.97 -14.97 6.28
C GLY A 45 13.46 -13.75 5.49
N VAL A 46 12.58 -13.02 4.79
CA VAL A 46 12.99 -11.79 4.07
C VAL A 46 13.23 -10.69 5.09
N LEU A 47 14.36 -9.98 4.97
CA LEU A 47 14.69 -8.83 5.81
C LEU A 47 13.91 -7.60 5.33
N TRP A 48 13.13 -7.00 6.22
CA TRP A 48 12.34 -5.81 5.91
C TRP A 48 13.03 -4.55 6.38
N ASN A 49 13.06 -3.54 5.50
CA ASN A 49 13.53 -2.23 5.89
C ASN A 49 12.50 -1.59 6.85
N GLY A 50 12.87 -1.45 8.12
CA GLY A 50 12.02 -0.85 9.13
C GLY A 50 11.60 0.56 8.73
N ARG A 51 10.32 0.87 8.92
CA ARG A 51 9.78 2.23 8.80
C ARG A 51 9.01 2.52 10.08
N ALA A 52 9.23 3.68 10.68
CA ALA A 52 8.52 4.06 11.89
C ALA A 52 7.00 4.02 11.64
N ARG A 53 6.24 3.45 12.57
CA ARG A 53 4.77 3.42 12.51
C ARG A 53 4.21 4.61 13.25
N ALA A 54 3.93 5.68 12.53
CA ALA A 54 3.53 6.98 13.09
C ALA A 54 2.41 7.61 12.25
N ARG A 55 1.41 6.80 11.87
CA ARG A 55 0.25 7.26 11.10
C ARG A 55 -0.42 8.42 11.83
N GLY A 56 -0.71 9.50 11.10
CA GLY A 56 -1.30 10.72 11.67
C GLY A 56 -0.27 11.76 12.12
N ALA A 57 1.00 11.39 12.27
CA ALA A 57 2.04 12.33 12.70
C ALA A 57 2.71 13.02 11.51
N GLY A 58 2.77 14.35 11.56
CA GLY A 58 3.30 15.18 10.47
C GLY A 58 2.27 15.36 9.34
N ARG A 59 2.71 15.20 8.09
CA ARG A 59 1.86 15.37 6.90
C ARG A 59 1.72 14.06 6.12
N PRO A 60 0.54 13.75 5.56
CA PRO A 60 0.38 12.62 4.66
C PRO A 60 1.21 12.87 3.39
N ARG A 61 1.88 11.82 2.91
CA ARG A 61 2.63 11.81 1.65
C ARG A 61 1.85 11.00 0.63
N PHE A 62 0.96 11.68 -0.09
CA PHE A 62 0.20 11.05 -1.17
C PHE A 62 1.14 10.53 -2.26
N GLY A 63 0.86 9.35 -2.79
CA GLY A 63 1.75 8.63 -3.72
C GLY A 63 2.86 7.81 -3.04
N GLU A 64 3.16 8.05 -1.76
CA GLU A 64 4.05 7.17 -0.99
C GLU A 64 3.25 6.13 -0.21
N VAL A 65 3.62 4.86 -0.36
CA VAL A 65 3.03 3.74 0.36
C VAL A 65 3.86 3.40 1.60
N HIS A 66 3.20 3.19 2.74
CA HIS A 66 3.83 2.65 3.94
C HIS A 66 3.91 1.11 3.82
N PRO A 67 5.12 0.53 3.68
CA PRO A 67 5.28 -0.88 3.32
C PRO A 67 4.66 -1.84 4.34
N GLY A 68 4.77 -1.53 5.63
CA GLY A 68 4.16 -2.34 6.68
C GLY A 68 2.63 -2.38 6.60
N ARG A 69 1.99 -1.27 6.19
CA ARG A 69 0.53 -1.21 6.08
C ARG A 69 0.03 -1.80 4.77
N GLN A 70 0.79 -1.66 3.69
CA GLN A 70 0.53 -2.36 2.44
C GLN A 70 0.57 -3.87 2.64
N ARG A 71 1.62 -4.38 3.30
CA ARG A 71 1.75 -5.81 3.63
C ARG A 71 0.57 -6.29 4.47
N GLU A 72 0.23 -5.57 5.53
CA GLU A 72 -0.91 -5.89 6.38
C GLU A 72 -2.23 -5.93 5.59
N ALA A 73 -2.47 -4.93 4.73
CA ALA A 73 -3.66 -4.89 3.90
C ALA A 73 -3.72 -6.02 2.88
N MET A 74 -2.59 -6.41 2.29
CA MET A 74 -2.51 -7.57 1.40
C MET A 74 -2.72 -8.89 2.15
N ALA A 75 -2.08 -9.05 3.30
CA ALA A 75 -2.13 -10.28 4.09
C ALA A 75 -3.51 -10.55 4.70
N HIS A 76 -4.25 -9.49 5.04
CA HIS A 76 -5.56 -9.59 5.69
C HIS A 76 -6.73 -9.13 4.81
N LEU A 77 -6.48 -8.87 3.52
CA LEU A 77 -7.48 -8.38 2.55
C LEU A 77 -8.26 -7.16 3.08
N LEU A 78 -7.52 -6.14 3.53
CA LEU A 78 -8.06 -4.88 4.02
C LEU A 78 -8.16 -3.85 2.89
N CYS A 79 -9.17 -2.99 2.96
CA CYS A 79 -9.32 -1.84 2.10
C CYS A 79 -8.12 -0.90 2.24
N GLN A 80 -7.40 -0.66 1.15
CA GLN A 80 -6.25 0.25 1.10
C GLN A 80 -6.55 1.71 1.51
N VAL A 81 -7.84 2.11 1.49
CA VAL A 81 -8.27 3.47 1.81
C VAL A 81 -8.65 3.63 3.28
N CYS A 82 -9.52 2.79 3.84
CA CYS A 82 -9.97 2.96 5.22
C CYS A 82 -9.31 2.00 6.23
N GLY A 83 -8.73 0.89 5.77
CA GLY A 83 -8.15 -0.15 6.62
C GLY A 83 -9.17 -1.14 7.20
N ALA A 84 -10.47 -0.99 6.91
CA ALA A 84 -11.47 -2.01 7.21
C ALA A 84 -11.37 -3.20 6.22
N SER A 85 -12.08 -4.30 6.48
CA SER A 85 -12.15 -5.41 5.51
C SER A 85 -12.58 -4.93 4.13
N ALA A 86 -11.92 -5.43 3.09
CA ALA A 86 -12.37 -5.21 1.72
C ALA A 86 -13.70 -5.90 1.47
N ASP A 87 -14.47 -5.38 0.51
CA ASP A 87 -15.72 -6.03 0.13
C ASP A 87 -15.43 -7.29 -0.69
N ARG A 88 -16.31 -8.28 -0.51
CA ARG A 88 -16.22 -9.58 -1.18
C ARG A 88 -17.60 -10.10 -1.52
N ASP A 89 -17.70 -10.80 -2.64
CA ASP A 89 -18.88 -11.52 -3.08
C ASP A 89 -18.52 -12.97 -3.45
N ASP A 90 -19.42 -13.66 -4.15
CA ASP A 90 -19.24 -15.02 -4.65
C ASP A 90 -18.12 -15.14 -5.70
N ARG A 91 -17.71 -14.03 -6.33
CA ARG A 91 -16.62 -13.96 -7.30
C ARG A 91 -15.27 -13.67 -6.67
N GLY A 92 -15.23 -13.26 -5.40
CA GLY A 92 -14.00 -13.05 -4.64
C GLY A 92 -13.94 -11.70 -3.96
N THR A 93 -12.73 -11.16 -3.82
CA THR A 93 -12.49 -9.85 -3.17
C THR A 93 -12.51 -8.74 -4.22
N LEU A 94 -12.99 -7.56 -3.85
CA LEU A 94 -13.01 -6.39 -4.73
C LEU A 94 -11.62 -5.73 -4.82
N TRP A 95 -11.10 -5.64 -6.04
CA TRP A 95 -9.82 -5.00 -6.35
C TRP A 95 -10.03 -3.79 -7.27
N LEU A 96 -9.22 -2.73 -7.08
CA LEU A 96 -9.03 -1.71 -8.10
C LEU A 96 -7.76 -2.03 -8.86
N LEU A 97 -7.89 -2.23 -10.16
CA LEU A 97 -6.82 -2.65 -11.05
C LEU A 97 -6.64 -1.59 -12.14
N GLU A 98 -5.41 -1.40 -12.59
CA GLU A 98 -5.12 -0.61 -13.78
C GLU A 98 -5.76 -1.28 -15.01
N ASP A 99 -6.32 -0.47 -15.90
CA ASP A 99 -7.01 -0.97 -17.09
C ASP A 99 -6.00 -1.39 -18.16
N SER A 100 -5.63 -2.67 -18.12
CA SER A 100 -4.70 -3.32 -19.05
C SER A 100 -5.41 -4.28 -20.01
N ARG A 101 -6.70 -4.07 -20.31
CA ARG A 101 -7.45 -4.95 -21.23
C ARG A 101 -6.88 -4.98 -22.65
N ALA A 102 -6.10 -3.96 -23.04
CA ALA A 102 -5.44 -3.90 -24.33
C ALA A 102 -4.13 -4.72 -24.38
N ASP A 103 -3.56 -5.08 -23.23
CA ASP A 103 -2.22 -5.66 -23.14
C ASP A 103 -2.23 -7.18 -23.40
N TRP A 104 -3.29 -7.90 -23.01
CA TRP A 104 -3.45 -9.33 -23.30
C TRP A 104 -4.91 -9.82 -23.25
N SER A 105 -5.18 -10.97 -23.89
CA SER A 105 -6.48 -11.64 -23.83
C SER A 105 -6.68 -12.38 -22.51
N GLY A 106 -7.83 -12.17 -21.85
CA GLY A 106 -8.16 -12.81 -20.57
C GLY A 106 -7.92 -11.93 -19.34
N TRP A 107 -7.63 -10.63 -19.50
CA TRP A 107 -7.60 -9.69 -18.40
C TRP A 107 -8.92 -9.73 -17.57
N PRO A 108 -8.88 -9.70 -16.22
CA PRO A 108 -7.70 -9.50 -15.36
C PRO A 108 -7.02 -10.80 -14.87
N ASP A 109 -7.37 -11.97 -15.42
CA ASP A 109 -6.85 -13.24 -14.91
C ASP A 109 -5.32 -13.32 -15.07
N GLY A 110 -4.64 -13.71 -13.99
CA GLY A 110 -3.18 -13.79 -13.91
C GLY A 110 -2.46 -12.46 -13.63
N LEU A 111 -3.18 -11.34 -13.48
CA LEU A 111 -2.57 -10.07 -13.10
C LEU A 111 -1.97 -10.13 -11.70
N MET A 112 -0.70 -9.76 -11.58
CA MET A 112 -0.02 -9.54 -10.31
C MET A 112 -0.12 -8.06 -9.94
N THR A 113 -0.63 -7.76 -8.74
CA THR A 113 -0.73 -6.38 -8.24
C THR A 113 -0.10 -6.24 -6.86
N THR A 114 0.52 -5.09 -6.62
CA THR A 114 1.00 -4.66 -5.30
C THR A 114 -0.04 -3.78 -4.60
N HIS A 115 -1.13 -3.40 -5.27
CA HIS A 115 -2.21 -2.60 -4.72
C HIS A 115 -3.17 -3.47 -3.91
N PRO A 116 -3.41 -3.17 -2.62
CA PRO A 116 -4.36 -3.93 -1.81
C PRO A 116 -5.81 -3.73 -2.26
N PRO A 117 -6.74 -4.60 -1.82
CA PRO A 117 -8.13 -4.52 -2.23
C PRO A 117 -8.85 -3.29 -1.66
N VAL A 118 -10.14 -3.12 -1.99
CA VAL A 118 -10.96 -1.97 -1.56
C VAL A 118 -12.34 -2.39 -1.07
N CYS A 119 -13.02 -1.52 -0.31
CA CYS A 119 -14.45 -1.65 -0.08
C CYS A 119 -15.25 -0.71 -0.99
N LEU A 120 -16.48 -1.09 -1.33
CA LEU A 120 -17.43 -0.35 -2.15
C LEU A 120 -17.71 1.04 -1.57
N ALA A 121 -17.75 1.18 -0.24
CA ALA A 121 -17.94 2.48 0.41
C ALA A 121 -16.82 3.47 0.02
N CYS A 122 -15.56 3.01 0.03
CA CYS A 122 -14.42 3.83 -0.38
C CYS A 122 -14.39 4.06 -1.89
N VAL A 123 -14.72 3.07 -2.72
CA VAL A 123 -14.85 3.25 -4.18
C VAL A 123 -15.88 4.34 -4.50
N ARG A 124 -17.05 4.28 -3.87
CA ARG A 124 -18.13 5.27 -4.05
C ARG A 124 -17.74 6.67 -3.58
N SER A 125 -16.75 6.77 -2.69
CA SER A 125 -16.23 8.05 -2.22
C SER A 125 -15.21 8.67 -3.19
N LEU A 126 -14.67 7.89 -4.15
CA LEU A 126 -13.69 8.34 -5.14
C LEU A 126 -14.30 9.06 -6.35
N HIS A 127 -15.63 9.07 -6.50
CA HIS A 127 -16.31 9.70 -7.65
C HIS A 127 -16.10 11.23 -7.76
N GLY A 128 -15.51 11.88 -6.75
CA GLY A 128 -15.10 13.28 -6.79
C GLY A 128 -13.63 13.51 -7.18
N CYS A 129 -12.82 12.46 -7.32
CA CYS A 129 -11.44 12.56 -7.78
C CYS A 129 -11.43 12.50 -9.31
N THR A 130 -11.53 13.66 -9.97
CA THR A 130 -10.83 13.83 -11.24
C THR A 130 -9.36 13.60 -10.94
N PHE A 131 -8.84 12.43 -11.31
CA PHE A 131 -7.40 12.19 -11.38
C PHE A 131 -6.82 13.41 -12.11
N VAL A 132 -5.95 14.17 -11.46
CA VAL A 132 -5.33 15.34 -12.08
C VAL A 132 -4.73 14.88 -13.39
N ASP A 133 -5.13 15.56 -14.47
CA ASP A 133 -4.59 15.37 -15.81
C ASP A 133 -3.08 15.18 -15.75
N LEU A 134 -2.60 14.09 -16.34
CA LEU A 134 -1.17 13.84 -16.57
C LEU A 134 -0.60 14.73 -17.70
N ASP A 135 -1.29 15.81 -18.08
CA ASP A 135 -0.89 16.73 -19.15
C ASP A 135 0.05 17.87 -18.70
N ASP A 136 0.48 17.92 -17.43
CA ASP A 136 1.48 18.90 -16.96
C ASP A 136 2.94 18.39 -17.01
N ALA A 137 3.23 17.48 -17.94
CA ALA A 137 4.60 17.14 -18.34
C ALA A 137 4.82 17.52 -19.82
N ARG A 138 4.92 18.83 -20.09
CA ARG A 138 5.45 19.35 -21.35
C ARG A 138 6.43 20.49 -21.12
#